data_AF-A0A6A0RCY3-F1
#
_entry.id   AF-A0A6A0RCY3-F1
#
_cell.length_a   1.000
_cell.length_b   1.000
_cell.length_c   1.000
_cell.angle_alpha   90.00
_cell.angle_beta   90.00
_cell.angle_gamma   90.00
#
_symmetry.space_group_name_H-M   'P 1'
#
loop_
_entity.id
_entity.type
_entity.pdbx_description
1 polymer ?
#
loop_
_entity_poly.entity_id
_entity_poly.type
_entity_poly.pdbx_seq_one_letter_code
_entity_poly.pdbx_strand_id
1 'polypeptide(L)' 'MDKRLDEATNKALGGGPAKYHDKLATQGKLFVRDRIALLVDEGSFVEDGLL' A
#
# COMPACT_ATOMS: atom_id res chain seq x y z
N MET A 1 -8.75 -19.87 -4.15
CA MET A 1 -7.71 -19.25 -3.31
C MET A 1 -8.00 -19.63 -1.86
N ASP A 2 -6.97 -19.83 -1.02
CA ASP A 2 -7.14 -20.04 0.42
C ASP A 2 -7.63 -18.72 1.05
N LYS A 3 -8.80 -18.74 1.70
CA LYS A 3 -9.44 -17.55 2.28
C LYS A 3 -8.50 -16.78 3.22
N ARG A 4 -7.63 -17.48 3.96
CA ARG A 4 -6.66 -16.83 4.87
C ARG A 4 -5.60 -16.05 4.12
N LEU A 5 -5.19 -16.56 2.95
CA LEU A 5 -4.23 -15.89 2.09
C LEU A 5 -4.82 -14.60 1.51
N ASP A 6 -6.07 -14.64 1.08
CA ASP A 6 -6.78 -13.46 0.56
C ASP A 6 -6.93 -12.38 1.65
N GLU A 7 -7.30 -12.77 2.87
CA GLU A 7 -7.40 -11.86 4.02
C GLU A 7 -6.06 -11.23 4.39
N ALA A 8 -4.98 -12.02 4.44
CA ALA A 8 -3.63 -11.53 4.71
C ALA A 8 -3.16 -10.55 3.64
N THR A 9 -3.40 -10.87 2.36
CA THR A 9 -3.05 -10.03 1.21
C THR A 9 -3.78 -8.70 1.27
N ASN A 10 -5.10 -8.71 1.48
CA ASN A 10 -5.90 -7.49 1.59
C ASN A 10 -5.45 -6.61 2.77
N LYS A 11 -5.07 -7.22 3.89
CA LYS A 11 -4.53 -6.48 5.04
C LYS A 11 -3.19 -5.82 4.74
N ALA A 12 -2.26 -6.53 4.09
CA ALA A 12 -0.95 -5.98 3.71
C ALA A 12 -1.07 -4.85 2.67
N LEU A 13 -1.96 -5.02 1.68
CA LEU A 13 -2.26 -4.00 0.67
C LEU A 13 -2.94 -2.77 1.29
N GLY A 14 -3.83 -2.98 2.27
CA GLY A 14 -4.52 -1.94 3.01
C GLY A 14 -3.61 -1.07 3.89
N GLY A 15 -2.37 -1.52 4.16
CA GLY A 15 -1.38 -0.72 4.87
C GLY A 15 -1.67 -0.56 6.36
N GLY A 16 -1.23 0.58 6.91
CA GLY A 16 -1.36 0.88 8.33
C GLY A 16 -2.77 1.30 8.74
N PRO A 17 -3.02 1.54 10.04
CA PRO A 17 -4.29 2.06 10.53
C PRO A 17 -4.74 3.35 9.79
N ALA A 18 -6.03 3.45 9.46
CA ALA A 18 -6.64 4.57 8.72
C ALA A 18 -6.29 5.96 9.29
N LYS A 19 -6.19 6.10 10.62
CA LYS A 19 -5.78 7.35 11.29
C LYS A 19 -4.46 7.94 10.77
N TYR A 20 -3.55 7.09 10.28
CA TYR A 20 -2.28 7.55 9.71
C TYR A 20 -2.43 7.95 8.25
N HIS A 21 -3.33 7.34 7.50
CA HIS A 21 -3.66 7.75 6.13
C HIS A 21 -4.29 9.14 6.15
N ASP A 22 -5.26 9.36 7.04
CA ASP A 22 -5.90 10.67 7.22
C ASP A 22 -4.87 11.73 7.62
N LYS A 23 -3.96 11.40 8.55
CA LYS A 23 -2.88 12.30 8.97
C LYS A 23 -1.89 12.63 7.84
N LEU A 24 -1.59 11.68 6.96
CA LEU A 24 -0.75 11.95 5.78
C LEU A 24 -1.43 12.97 4.87
N ALA A 25 -2.72 12.77 4.59
CA ALA A 25 -3.51 13.69 3.77
C ALA A 25 -3.56 15.11 4.37
N THR A 26 -3.78 15.24 5.68
CA THR A 26 -3.78 16.58 6.34
C THR A 26 -2.41 17.26 6.31
N GLN A 27 -1.33 16.50 6.17
CA GLN A 27 0.04 17.01 6.02
C GLN A 27 0.44 17.25 4.56
N GLY A 28 -0.47 17.06 3.59
CA GLY A 28 -0.15 17.13 2.16
C GLY A 28 0.81 16.03 1.70
N LYS A 29 0.82 14.88 2.38
CA LYS A 29 1.68 13.73 2.08
C LYS A 29 0.88 12.61 1.44
N LEU A 30 1.51 11.94 0.50
CA LEU A 30 0.98 10.76 -0.18
C LEU A 30 1.27 9.47 0.61
N PHE A 31 0.45 8.44 0.40
CA PHE A 31 0.72 7.10 0.88
C PHE A 31 1.99 6.53 0.22
N VAL A 32 2.60 5.49 0.80
CA VAL A 32 3.90 5.00 0.30
C VAL A 32 3.79 4.41 -1.10
N ARG A 33 2.76 3.61 -1.39
CA ARG A 33 2.58 3.00 -2.72
C ARG A 33 2.26 4.05 -3.78
N ASP A 34 1.50 5.09 -3.42
CA ASP A 34 1.25 6.24 -4.30
C ASP A 34 2.55 6.97 -4.68
N ARG A 35 3.49 7.10 -3.74
CA ARG A 35 4.80 7.71 -4.02
C ARG A 35 5.65 6.85 -4.96
N ILE A 36 5.63 5.54 -4.77
CA ILE A 36 6.36 4.60 -5.63
C ILE A 36 5.79 4.64 -7.06
N ALA A 37 4.47 4.66 -7.20
CA ALA A 37 3.80 4.73 -8.51
C ALA A 37 4.16 6.01 -9.30
N LEU A 38 4.48 7.11 -8.62
CA LEU A 38 4.97 8.34 -9.27
C LEU A 38 6.47 8.31 -9.60
N LEU A 39 7.24 7.43 -8.94
CA LEU A 39 8.69 7.38 -9.03
C LEU A 39 9.17 6.45 -10.16
N VAL A 40 8.43 5.39 -10.42
CA VAL A 40 8.82 4.31 -11.35
C VAL A 40 7.92 4.30 -12.57
N ASP A 41 8.38 3.69 -13.65
CA ASP A 41 7.57 3.54 -14.86
C ASP A 41 6.33 2.71 -14.58
N GLU A 42 5.21 3.08 -15.20
CA GLU A 42 3.94 2.36 -15.03
C GLU A 42 4.10 0.88 -15.37
N GLY A 43 3.64 0.01 -14.48
CA GLY A 43 3.74 -1.44 -14.64
C GLY A 43 5.13 -2.05 -14.34
N SER A 44 6.13 -1.24 -13.98
CA SER A 44 7.49 -1.74 -13.68
C SER A 44 7.68 -2.17 -12.21
N PHE A 45 6.81 -1.74 -11.30
CA PHE A 45 6.95 -2.02 -9.88
C PHE A 45 6.59 -3.47 -9.52
N VAL A 46 7.51 -4.14 -8.82
CA VAL A 46 7.30 -5.47 -8.21
C VAL A 46 7.61 -5.37 -6.71
N GLU A 47 6.64 -5.75 -5.88
CA GLU A 47 6.79 -5.77 -4.42
C GLU A 47 7.14 -7.20 -3.97
N ASP A 48 8.39 -7.41 -3.56
CA ASP A 48 8.83 -8.65 -2.92
C ASP A 48 8.54 -8.60 -1.40
N GLY A 49 8.15 -9.75 -0.82
CA GLY A 49 7.88 -9.87 0.62
C GLY A 49 6.57 -9.21 1.11
N LEU A 50 5.48 -9.30 0.33
CA LEU A 50 4.18 -8.74 0.74
C LEU A 50 3.58 -9.40 2.00
N LEU A 51 3.90 -10.68 2.26
CA LEU A 51 3.30 -11.51 3.29
C LEU A 51 4.30 -12.00 4.34
#